data_AF-A0A4R8TST4-F1
#
_entry.id   AF-A0A4R8TST4-F1
#
_cell.length_a   1.000
_cell.length_b   1.000
_cell.length_c   1.000
_cell.angle_alpha   90.00
_cell.angle_beta   90.00
_cell.angle_gamma   90.00
#
_symmetry.space_group_name_H-M   'P 1'
#
loop_
_entity.id
_entity.type
_entity.pdbx_description
1 polymer ?
#
loop_
_entity_poly.entity_id
_entity_poly.type
_entity_poly.pdbx_seq_one_letter_code
_entity_poly.pdbx_strand_id
1 'polypeptide(L)'
;MDAAAAAAGATATATADLTSSPLLSHSSPLGFGFYFLPFATIICFLIPVLYIFPPIPATTSDALRATHTKIGLSPPKSNLKDQFSPAHAAAANAAAAAAASDVPAAKLHALYIYPIKSCRGIELSKSKLLPTGLEFDRLYTFAQLKSAFPVSAADSEETKDRHSWEFITQRQFPLLATVKVDVYVPDATKRTAFVEQHSDGGSGGDAWIVFRFPWQDRGFRGVMQLLAAKIRDGWRAEPEREVLLPVGFPTPEEIEARGYEVEDVRIWKEWVPALNMGKEIPNELSLYLGVSNKLTIFRSDPDKLREVHRCAPRKEETGYQPIVGFQDAYPLHLMNLTSLRDFDSKVPKDENLQNLDVRRFRSNLIVSGAPAYDEESWKHVTFTQGSSKTTHPAGFQVSCRTVRCKLPNVDPATGVRHAVEPDRSLRKLREVDEGAPHMGCLGMQLCPLFDGTDRVEHMQGWLEVGMAVDVEQRGEHLYIKQ
;
A
#
# COMPACT_ATOMS: atom_id res chain seq x y z
N MET A 1 -58.63 85.91 -27.85
CA MET A 1 -59.78 86.84 -27.75
C MET A 1 -60.06 87.05 -26.28
N ASP A 2 -59.59 88.22 -25.84
CA ASP A 2 -60.05 89.11 -24.77
C ASP A 2 -60.74 88.64 -23.48
N ALA A 3 -60.31 89.35 -22.44
CA ALA A 3 -61.03 89.91 -21.29
C ALA A 3 -61.35 88.94 -20.13
N ALA A 4 -60.63 89.06 -18.99
CA ALA A 4 -60.76 90.08 -17.92
C ALA A 4 -61.90 89.73 -16.94
N ALA A 5 -61.55 89.30 -15.71
CA ALA A 5 -61.49 90.12 -14.48
C ALA A 5 -62.87 90.17 -13.77
N ALA A 6 -63.01 89.50 -12.63
CA ALA A 6 -62.94 90.07 -11.26
C ALA A 6 -64.21 90.86 -10.90
N ALA A 7 -64.84 90.81 -9.73
CA ALA A 7 -64.55 90.28 -8.40
C ALA A 7 -65.85 90.32 -7.56
N ALA A 8 -65.91 89.54 -6.48
CA ALA A 8 -66.53 89.82 -5.17
C ALA A 8 -66.51 88.49 -4.39
N GLY A 9 -65.76 88.28 -3.30
CA GLY A 9 -65.69 89.08 -2.08
C GLY A 9 -66.46 88.36 -0.97
N ALA A 10 -65.86 87.33 -0.35
CA ALA A 10 -65.39 87.30 1.06
C ALA A 10 -66.54 87.30 2.09
N THR A 11 -66.78 86.25 2.90
CA THR A 11 -66.25 85.97 4.27
C THR A 11 -67.17 84.88 4.87
N ALA A 12 -66.88 83.99 5.83
CA ALA A 12 -65.77 83.74 6.76
C ALA A 12 -65.94 82.29 7.35
N THR A 13 -64.84 81.54 7.49
CA THR A 13 -64.23 81.01 8.75
C THR A 13 -64.77 79.73 9.40
N ALA A 14 -63.90 78.72 9.49
CA ALA A 14 -63.44 77.98 10.70
C ALA A 14 -62.94 76.57 10.29
N THR A 15 -61.63 76.31 10.10
CA THR A 15 -60.65 75.77 11.09
C THR A 15 -61.12 74.47 11.77
N ALA A 16 -60.43 73.34 11.84
CA ALA A 16 -59.03 72.96 11.58
C ALA A 16 -58.95 71.41 11.51
N ASP A 17 -57.96 70.82 10.82
CA ASP A 17 -56.89 70.08 11.51
C ASP A 17 -55.78 69.65 10.56
N LEU A 18 -54.56 70.03 10.92
CA LEU A 18 -53.30 69.67 10.31
C LEU A 18 -52.72 68.48 11.09
N THR A 19 -52.69 67.30 10.49
CA THR A 19 -51.72 66.26 10.89
C THR A 19 -51.14 65.58 9.65
N SER A 20 -49.90 65.97 9.36
CA SER A 20 -48.80 65.16 8.82
C SER A 20 -49.15 63.97 7.91
N SER A 21 -48.98 64.14 6.60
CA SER A 21 -48.70 63.03 5.69
C SER A 21 -47.22 62.63 5.82
N PRO A 22 -46.86 61.39 6.20
CA PRO A 22 -45.50 60.92 6.04
C PRO A 22 -45.34 60.41 4.60
N LEU A 23 -44.52 61.12 3.83
CA LEU A 23 -43.94 60.61 2.59
C LEU A 23 -43.07 59.38 2.90
N LEU A 24 -43.35 58.29 2.19
CA LEU A 24 -42.39 57.29 1.72
C LEU A 24 -41.39 56.71 2.75
N SER A 25 -41.78 55.63 3.44
CA SER A 25 -40.83 54.55 3.79
C SER A 25 -41.56 53.25 4.20
N HIS A 26 -42.07 52.50 3.23
CA HIS A 26 -42.32 51.07 3.44
C HIS A 26 -41.56 50.26 2.40
N SER A 27 -40.31 49.91 2.73
CA SER A 27 -39.63 48.77 2.13
C SER A 27 -40.38 47.50 2.56
N SER A 28 -41.29 47.02 1.73
CA SER A 28 -41.92 45.71 1.93
C SER A 28 -40.83 44.63 1.91
N PRO A 29 -40.72 43.75 2.91
CA PRO A 29 -39.78 42.63 2.83
C PRO A 29 -40.18 41.76 1.65
N LEU A 30 -39.26 41.56 0.70
CA LEU A 30 -39.44 40.66 -0.43
C LEU A 30 -39.94 39.30 0.10
N GLY A 31 -41.14 38.90 -0.31
CA GLY A 31 -41.79 37.69 0.21
C GLY A 31 -40.99 36.43 -0.12
N PHE A 32 -41.16 35.37 0.69
CA PHE A 32 -40.46 34.09 0.53
C PHE A 32 -40.42 33.57 -0.92
N GLY A 33 -41.53 33.74 -1.66
CA GLY A 33 -41.63 33.34 -3.07
C GLY A 33 -40.65 34.03 -4.03
N PHE A 34 -40.25 35.28 -3.74
CA PHE A 34 -39.30 36.03 -4.57
C PHE A 34 -37.89 35.42 -4.54
N TYR A 35 -37.49 34.85 -3.40
CA TYR A 35 -36.21 34.16 -3.26
C TYR A 35 -36.32 32.66 -3.57
N PHE A 36 -37.46 32.05 -3.24
CA PHE A 36 -37.67 30.61 -3.43
C PHE A 36 -37.71 30.21 -4.90
N LEU A 37 -38.39 30.97 -5.75
CA LEU A 37 -38.52 30.64 -7.18
C LEU A 37 -37.16 30.64 -7.92
N PRO A 38 -36.30 31.69 -7.83
CA PRO A 38 -34.98 31.64 -8.46
C PRO A 38 -34.07 30.60 -7.80
N PHE A 39 -34.13 30.39 -6.49
CA PHE A 39 -33.36 29.36 -5.80
C PHE A 39 -33.74 27.95 -6.27
N ALA A 40 -35.04 27.64 -6.32
CA ALA A 40 -35.55 26.36 -6.83
C ALA A 40 -35.21 26.17 -8.31
N THR A 41 -35.28 27.23 -9.12
CA THR A 41 -34.90 27.16 -10.54
C THR A 41 -33.40 26.88 -10.69
N ILE A 42 -32.54 27.56 -9.92
CA ILE A 42 -31.10 27.28 -9.89
C ILE A 42 -30.87 25.82 -9.50
N ILE A 43 -31.52 25.31 -8.46
CA ILE A 43 -31.37 23.91 -8.04
C ILE A 43 -31.82 22.93 -9.15
N CYS A 44 -32.99 23.14 -9.75
CA CYS A 44 -33.53 22.27 -10.79
C CYS A 44 -32.69 22.21 -12.06
N PHE A 45 -31.95 23.28 -12.41
CA PHE A 45 -31.05 23.28 -13.57
C PHE A 45 -29.61 22.89 -13.19
N LEU A 46 -29.13 23.30 -12.02
CA LEU A 46 -27.77 23.03 -11.57
C LEU A 46 -27.59 21.56 -11.19
N ILE A 47 -28.59 20.91 -10.56
CA ILE A 47 -28.47 19.49 -10.16
C ILE A 47 -28.26 18.58 -11.39
N PRO A 48 -29.06 18.64 -12.47
CA PRO A 48 -28.80 17.83 -13.66
C PRO A 48 -27.45 18.14 -14.31
N VAL A 49 -27.05 19.41 -14.38
CA VAL A 49 -25.74 19.80 -14.93
C VAL A 49 -24.59 19.26 -14.09
N LEU A 50 -24.67 19.33 -12.76
CA LEU A 50 -23.66 18.77 -11.85
C LEU A 50 -23.68 17.24 -11.83
N TYR A 51 -24.80 16.61 -12.16
CA TYR A 51 -24.89 15.16 -12.30
C TYR A 51 -24.25 14.67 -13.60
N ILE A 52 -24.45 15.38 -14.70
CA ILE A 52 -23.88 15.04 -16.02
C ILE A 52 -22.42 15.50 -16.14
N PHE A 53 -22.09 16.66 -15.60
CA PHE A 53 -20.76 17.27 -15.55
C PHE A 53 -20.36 17.54 -14.10
N PRO A 54 -20.04 16.50 -13.32
CA PRO A 54 -19.54 16.71 -11.98
C PRO A 54 -18.29 17.61 -12.07
N PRO A 55 -18.22 18.71 -11.29
CA PRO A 55 -17.08 19.64 -11.31
C PRO A 55 -15.85 19.05 -10.60
N ILE A 56 -15.74 17.72 -10.60
CA ILE A 56 -14.69 16.95 -9.96
C ILE A 56 -13.81 16.41 -11.08
N PRO A 57 -12.54 16.84 -11.18
CA PRO A 57 -11.65 16.32 -12.20
C PRO A 57 -11.47 14.80 -12.03
N ALA A 58 -11.45 14.08 -13.15
CA ALA A 58 -11.15 12.66 -13.15
C ALA A 58 -9.75 12.42 -12.56
N THR A 59 -9.61 11.39 -11.72
CA THR A 59 -8.29 11.02 -11.18
C THR A 59 -7.49 10.21 -12.18
N THR A 60 -6.18 10.14 -11.96
CA THR A 60 -5.31 9.21 -12.68
C THR A 60 -5.82 7.78 -12.56
N SER A 61 -6.27 7.37 -11.37
CA SER A 61 -6.89 6.06 -11.17
C SER A 61 -8.15 5.83 -12.01
N ASP A 62 -8.98 6.86 -12.19
CA ASP A 62 -10.20 6.74 -13.02
C ASP A 62 -9.86 6.58 -14.50
N ALA A 63 -8.85 7.31 -14.99
CA ALA A 63 -8.34 7.14 -16.34
C ALA A 63 -7.78 5.72 -16.57
N LEU A 64 -7.03 5.18 -15.61
CA LEU A 64 -6.52 3.81 -15.68
C LEU A 64 -7.62 2.76 -15.65
N ARG A 65 -8.73 2.98 -14.93
CA ARG A 65 -9.83 1.99 -14.88
C ARG A 65 -10.51 1.77 -16.23
N ALA A 66 -10.38 2.73 -17.15
CA ALA A 66 -10.91 2.65 -18.51
C ALA A 66 -10.15 1.64 -19.38
N THR A 67 -8.85 1.44 -19.13
CA THR A 67 -7.94 0.62 -19.97
C THR A 67 -7.31 -0.56 -19.23
N HIS A 68 -7.24 -0.48 -17.89
CA HIS A 68 -6.60 -1.46 -17.01
C HIS A 68 -7.58 -1.99 -15.97
N THR A 69 -7.20 -3.12 -15.38
CA THR A 69 -7.89 -3.73 -14.25
C THR A 69 -6.99 -3.71 -13.01
N LYS A 70 -7.56 -3.24 -11.90
CA LYS A 70 -6.89 -3.22 -10.60
C LYS A 70 -6.77 -4.65 -10.08
N ILE A 71 -5.55 -5.06 -9.74
CA ILE A 71 -5.32 -6.36 -9.10
C ILE A 71 -5.54 -6.30 -7.59
N GLY A 72 -5.79 -7.47 -7.01
CA GLY A 72 -6.05 -7.63 -5.58
C GLY A 72 -7.54 -7.67 -5.23
N LEU A 73 -7.82 -7.93 -3.96
CA LEU A 73 -9.19 -8.06 -3.48
C LEU A 73 -9.87 -6.69 -3.33
N SER A 74 -11.03 -6.54 -3.97
CA SER A 74 -11.84 -5.33 -3.82
C SER A 74 -12.49 -5.28 -2.42
N PRO A 75 -12.33 -4.18 -1.66
CA PRO A 75 -13.05 -3.99 -0.41
C PRO A 75 -14.58 -4.15 -0.60
N PRO A 76 -15.30 -4.75 0.35
CA PRO A 76 -14.86 -5.16 1.68
C PRO A 76 -14.31 -6.61 1.74
N LYS A 77 -13.99 -7.26 0.61
CA LYS A 77 -13.48 -8.64 0.63
C LYS A 77 -12.05 -8.70 1.19
N SER A 78 -11.79 -9.66 2.06
CA SER A 78 -10.46 -9.97 2.60
C SER A 78 -10.49 -11.37 3.18
N ASN A 79 -9.43 -12.16 2.96
CA ASN A 79 -9.25 -13.48 3.56
C ASN A 79 -8.77 -13.38 5.01
N LEU A 80 -8.45 -12.19 5.52
CA LEU A 80 -7.99 -12.00 6.91
C LEU A 80 -9.10 -11.57 7.88
N LYS A 81 -10.37 -11.55 7.44
CA LYS A 81 -11.50 -11.23 8.34
C LYS A 81 -11.62 -12.20 9.50
N ASP A 82 -11.27 -13.45 9.26
CA ASP A 82 -11.33 -14.54 10.22
C ASP A 82 -9.99 -14.79 10.94
N GLN A 83 -8.95 -13.95 10.75
CA GLN A 83 -7.64 -14.18 11.39
C GLN A 83 -7.73 -14.32 12.92
N PHE A 84 -8.73 -13.67 13.55
CA PHE A 84 -9.01 -13.74 14.98
C PHE A 84 -10.04 -14.83 15.37
N SER A 85 -10.55 -15.62 14.42
CA SER A 85 -11.49 -16.71 14.66
C SER A 85 -10.87 -17.90 15.41
N PRO A 86 -11.50 -18.41 16.50
CA PRO A 86 -11.03 -19.61 17.20
C PRO A 86 -11.06 -20.87 16.33
N ALA A 87 -11.78 -20.84 15.20
CA ALA A 87 -11.84 -21.96 14.24
C ALA A 87 -10.45 -22.37 13.71
N HIS A 88 -9.49 -21.45 13.59
CA HIS A 88 -8.13 -21.78 13.16
C HIS A 88 -7.41 -22.70 14.15
N ALA A 89 -7.58 -22.47 15.46
CA ALA A 89 -7.00 -23.33 16.49
C ALA A 89 -7.72 -24.68 16.57
N ALA A 90 -9.05 -24.70 16.40
CA ALA A 90 -9.82 -25.94 16.38
C ALA A 90 -9.44 -26.82 15.17
N ALA A 91 -9.28 -26.21 13.99
CA ALA A 91 -8.81 -26.90 12.79
C ALA A 91 -7.39 -27.43 12.97
N ALA A 92 -6.49 -26.65 13.58
CA ALA A 92 -5.13 -27.09 13.87
C ALA A 92 -5.08 -28.25 14.87
N ASN A 93 -5.88 -28.21 15.94
CA ASN A 93 -5.99 -29.29 16.91
C ASN A 93 -6.59 -30.56 16.29
N ALA A 94 -7.59 -30.41 15.41
CA ALA A 94 -8.17 -31.52 14.65
C ALA A 94 -7.14 -32.11 13.67
N ALA A 95 -6.38 -31.28 12.96
CA ALA A 95 -5.31 -31.73 12.08
C ALA A 95 -4.17 -32.44 12.83
N ALA A 96 -3.77 -31.93 14.01
CA ALA A 96 -2.80 -32.59 14.87
C ALA A 96 -3.29 -33.95 15.38
N ALA A 97 -4.59 -34.07 15.71
CA ALA A 97 -5.20 -35.33 16.12
C ALA A 97 -5.40 -36.29 14.93
N ALA A 98 -5.59 -35.75 13.72
CA ALA A 98 -5.82 -36.48 12.48
C ALA A 98 -4.52 -36.82 11.73
N ALA A 99 -3.34 -36.67 12.35
CA ALA A 99 -2.03 -37.07 11.81
C ALA A 99 -1.90 -38.58 11.46
N ALA A 100 -3.00 -39.33 11.55
CA ALA A 100 -3.19 -40.69 11.04
C ALA A 100 -3.97 -40.75 9.69
N SER A 101 -4.27 -39.61 9.05
CA SER A 101 -5.03 -39.54 7.79
C SER A 101 -4.41 -38.57 6.77
N ASP A 102 -4.54 -38.94 5.50
CA ASP A 102 -3.89 -38.39 4.28
C ASP A 102 -4.39 -36.99 3.84
N VAL A 103 -4.82 -36.13 4.79
CA VAL A 103 -5.32 -34.78 4.50
C VAL A 103 -4.24 -33.75 4.86
N PRO A 104 -3.80 -32.89 3.93
CA PRO A 104 -2.80 -31.87 4.22
C PRO A 104 -3.32 -30.89 5.29
N ALA A 105 -2.61 -30.85 6.41
CA ALA A 105 -2.99 -30.07 7.59
C ALA A 105 -2.99 -28.56 7.35
N ALA A 106 -2.18 -28.07 6.41
CA ALA A 106 -1.96 -26.65 6.19
C ALA A 106 -2.39 -26.20 4.79
N LYS A 107 -2.89 -24.97 4.69
CA LYS A 107 -3.27 -24.34 3.42
C LYS A 107 -2.86 -22.88 3.36
N LEU A 108 -2.65 -22.37 2.15
CA LEU A 108 -2.43 -20.96 1.87
C LEU A 108 -3.72 -20.16 2.11
N HIS A 109 -3.76 -19.43 3.21
CA HIS A 109 -4.93 -18.68 3.68
C HIS A 109 -5.03 -17.29 3.06
N ALA A 110 -3.91 -16.59 2.88
CA ALA A 110 -3.87 -15.28 2.24
C ALA A 110 -2.53 -15.02 1.54
N LEU A 111 -2.57 -14.20 0.49
CA LEU A 111 -1.42 -13.75 -0.29
C LEU A 111 -1.30 -12.23 -0.24
N TYR A 112 -0.08 -11.73 -0.08
CA TYR A 112 0.21 -10.30 0.00
C TYR A 112 1.44 -9.90 -0.82
N ILE A 113 1.30 -8.80 -1.54
CA ILE A 113 2.43 -8.07 -2.14
C ILE A 113 2.47 -6.66 -1.57
N TYR A 114 3.64 -6.02 -1.62
CA TYR A 114 3.79 -4.60 -1.34
C TYR A 114 4.78 -4.03 -2.37
N PRO A 115 4.24 -3.49 -3.48
CA PRO A 115 5.04 -3.00 -4.59
C PRO A 115 6.03 -1.91 -4.22
N ILE A 116 5.64 -1.06 -3.26
CA ILE A 116 6.51 -0.08 -2.65
C ILE A 116 6.87 -0.56 -1.24
N LYS A 117 8.17 -0.73 -0.99
CA LYS A 117 8.70 -1.12 0.32
C LYS A 117 8.19 -0.17 1.39
N SER A 118 7.83 -0.72 2.54
CA SER A 118 7.31 0.01 3.72
C SER A 118 5.91 0.61 3.56
N CYS A 119 5.31 0.61 2.38
CA CYS A 119 3.93 1.05 2.18
C CYS A 119 2.90 -0.06 2.52
N ARG A 120 1.61 0.29 2.43
CA ARG A 120 0.51 -0.66 2.64
C ARG A 120 0.57 -1.82 1.63
N GLY A 121 0.26 -3.02 2.11
CA GLY A 121 0.21 -4.21 1.27
C GLY A 121 -1.12 -4.37 0.52
N ILE A 122 -1.07 -5.10 -0.58
CA ILE A 122 -2.22 -5.47 -1.41
C ILE A 122 -2.45 -6.96 -1.19
N GLU A 123 -3.68 -7.30 -0.77
CA GLU A 123 -4.11 -8.68 -0.65
C GLU A 123 -4.53 -9.22 -2.01
N LEU A 124 -4.05 -10.41 -2.36
CA LEU A 124 -4.29 -11.07 -3.63
C LEU A 124 -5.05 -12.39 -3.43
N SER A 125 -5.82 -12.80 -4.45
CA SER A 125 -6.35 -14.17 -4.55
C SER A 125 -5.36 -15.12 -5.21
N LYS A 126 -4.55 -14.61 -6.14
CA LYS A 126 -3.49 -15.34 -6.85
C LYS A 126 -2.36 -14.39 -7.23
N SER A 127 -1.16 -14.93 -7.41
CA SER A 127 -0.02 -14.17 -7.93
C SER A 127 0.92 -15.07 -8.71
N LYS A 128 1.58 -14.49 -9.70
CA LYS A 128 2.68 -15.15 -10.41
C LYS A 128 3.90 -15.21 -9.48
N LEU A 129 4.54 -16.37 -9.46
CA LEU A 129 5.77 -16.63 -8.72
C LEU A 129 6.96 -16.47 -9.65
N LEU A 130 7.97 -15.73 -9.22
CA LEU A 130 9.21 -15.41 -9.93
C LEU A 130 10.42 -15.72 -9.02
N PRO A 131 11.65 -15.79 -9.56
CA PRO A 131 12.87 -15.94 -8.77
C PRO A 131 13.04 -14.90 -7.65
N THR A 132 12.51 -13.68 -7.86
CA THR A 132 12.50 -12.59 -6.89
C THR A 132 11.35 -12.64 -5.87
N GLY A 133 10.45 -13.62 -5.97
CA GLY A 133 9.28 -13.79 -5.11
C GLY A 133 7.97 -13.60 -5.86
N LEU A 134 7.00 -12.91 -5.27
CA LEU A 134 5.73 -12.64 -5.95
C LEU A 134 5.87 -11.50 -6.96
N GLU A 135 5.17 -11.62 -8.09
CA GLU A 135 5.10 -10.56 -9.09
C GLU A 135 4.63 -9.24 -8.48
N PHE A 136 5.27 -8.14 -8.92
CA PHE A 136 5.09 -6.78 -8.42
C PHE A 136 5.53 -6.54 -6.97
N ASP A 137 6.19 -7.47 -6.28
CA ASP A 137 6.63 -7.25 -4.91
C ASP A 137 7.98 -6.51 -4.81
N ARG A 138 8.04 -5.46 -3.98
CA ARG A 138 9.27 -4.66 -3.67
C ARG A 138 10.01 -4.13 -4.91
N LEU A 139 9.26 -3.68 -5.92
CA LEU A 139 9.84 -3.01 -7.09
C LEU A 139 10.42 -1.63 -6.75
N TYR A 140 9.84 -0.96 -5.76
CA TYR A 140 10.19 0.40 -5.37
C TYR A 140 10.56 0.52 -3.89
N THR A 141 11.42 1.49 -3.57
CA THR A 141 11.67 1.91 -2.18
C THR A 141 11.83 3.42 -2.08
N PHE A 142 11.31 4.02 -1.00
CA PHE A 142 11.63 5.39 -0.66
C PHE A 142 13.00 5.46 0.03
N ALA A 143 13.76 6.51 -0.27
CA ALA A 143 15.03 6.80 0.39
C ALA A 143 15.15 8.28 0.71
N GLN A 144 15.88 8.59 1.78
CA GLN A 144 16.23 9.94 2.15
C GLN A 144 17.73 10.16 1.94
N LEU A 145 18.09 11.36 1.51
CA LEU A 145 19.49 11.75 1.37
C LEU A 145 20.04 12.12 2.75
N LYS A 146 20.93 11.30 3.30
CA LYS A 146 21.64 11.64 4.54
C LYS A 146 22.98 12.27 4.24
N SER A 147 23.26 13.38 4.91
CA SER A 147 24.63 13.86 5.09
C SER A 147 25.39 12.93 6.02
N ALA A 148 26.70 12.80 5.85
CA ALA A 148 27.56 11.94 6.66
C ALA A 148 27.64 12.30 8.17
N PHE A 149 26.90 13.30 8.64
CA PHE A 149 26.94 13.75 10.03
C PHE A 149 25.93 12.99 10.93
N PRO A 150 26.34 12.43 12.09
CA PRO A 150 27.69 12.46 12.67
C PRO A 150 28.61 11.36 12.11
N VAL A 151 29.83 11.76 11.75
CA VAL A 151 30.89 10.90 11.20
C VAL A 151 31.52 10.08 12.33
N SER A 152 31.67 8.77 12.16
CA SER A 152 32.45 7.95 13.10
C SER A 152 33.94 8.18 12.84
N ALA A 153 34.77 8.23 13.90
CA ALA A 153 36.22 8.36 13.77
C ALA A 153 36.88 7.20 12.97
N ALA A 154 36.14 6.11 12.73
CA ALA A 154 36.57 4.95 11.95
C ALA A 154 36.28 5.06 10.44
N ASP A 155 35.55 6.07 9.98
CA ASP A 155 35.20 6.23 8.56
C ASP A 155 36.36 6.92 7.80
N SER A 156 36.71 6.38 6.62
CA SER A 156 37.75 6.93 5.73
C SER A 156 37.43 8.36 5.30
N GLU A 157 38.44 9.18 4.97
CA GLU A 157 38.21 10.60 4.62
C GLU A 157 37.30 10.79 3.39
N GLU A 158 37.33 9.89 2.40
CA GLU A 158 36.42 9.92 1.24
C GLU A 158 34.94 9.66 1.59
N THR A 159 34.67 8.92 2.66
CA THR A 159 33.31 8.64 3.13
C THR A 159 32.71 9.79 3.95
N LYS A 160 33.51 10.78 4.36
CA LYS A 160 33.07 11.91 5.20
C LYS A 160 32.30 12.99 4.43
N ASP A 161 32.51 13.08 3.11
CA ASP A 161 31.92 14.15 2.28
C ASP A 161 30.79 13.68 1.34
N ARG A 162 30.52 12.37 1.29
CA ARG A 162 29.50 11.83 0.37
C ARG A 162 28.13 11.78 1.03
N HIS A 163 27.18 12.51 0.47
CA HIS A 163 25.77 12.28 0.72
C HIS A 163 25.42 10.85 0.29
N SER A 164 24.63 10.15 1.09
CA SER A 164 24.21 8.80 0.78
C SER A 164 22.71 8.66 0.85
N TRP A 165 22.14 7.98 -0.15
CA TRP A 165 20.74 7.61 -0.13
C TRP A 165 20.55 6.43 0.81
N GLU A 166 19.78 6.63 1.87
CA GLU A 166 19.39 5.56 2.77
C GLU A 166 17.88 5.29 2.65
N PHE A 167 17.52 4.04 2.42
CA PHE A 167 16.11 3.64 2.38
C PHE A 167 15.41 3.96 3.70
N ILE A 168 14.14 4.35 3.60
CA ILE A 168 13.30 4.64 4.77
C ILE A 168 12.33 3.49 5.05
N THR A 169 12.02 3.32 6.33
CA THR A 169 11.13 2.24 6.80
C THR A 169 10.07 2.74 7.75
N GLN A 170 9.02 1.93 7.94
CA GLN A 170 7.98 2.19 8.95
C GLN A 170 8.56 2.37 10.37
N ARG A 171 9.77 1.84 10.65
CA ARG A 171 10.45 2.06 11.94
C ARG A 171 10.79 3.52 12.19
N GLN A 172 11.19 4.23 11.12
CA GLN A 172 11.59 5.62 11.15
C GLN A 172 10.38 6.53 10.87
N PHE A 173 9.59 6.18 9.87
CA PHE A 173 8.42 6.93 9.42
C PHE A 173 7.18 6.03 9.38
N PRO A 174 6.49 5.85 10.54
CA PRO A 174 5.35 4.94 10.66
C PRO A 174 4.20 5.22 9.69
N LEU A 175 4.00 6.48 9.29
CA LEU A 175 2.99 6.90 8.32
C LEU A 175 3.20 6.32 6.91
N LEU A 176 4.35 5.69 6.62
CA LEU A 176 4.45 4.89 5.40
C LEU A 176 3.38 3.78 5.35
N ALA A 177 2.94 3.25 6.50
CA ALA A 177 1.92 2.21 6.57
C ALA A 177 0.53 2.66 6.05
N THR A 178 0.22 3.95 6.10
CA THR A 178 -1.06 4.52 5.64
C THR A 178 -1.07 4.87 4.16
N VAL A 179 0.11 4.93 3.51
CA VAL A 179 0.24 5.13 2.06
C VAL A 179 -0.37 3.94 1.33
N LYS A 180 -1.51 4.16 0.68
CA LYS A 180 -2.25 3.16 -0.09
C LYS A 180 -1.54 2.91 -1.41
N VAL A 181 -1.44 1.66 -1.83
CA VAL A 181 -0.82 1.27 -3.09
C VAL A 181 -1.79 0.37 -3.83
N ASP A 182 -2.01 0.68 -5.11
CA ASP A 182 -2.78 -0.12 -6.05
C ASP A 182 -1.91 -0.45 -7.26
N VAL A 183 -2.16 -1.59 -7.89
CA VAL A 183 -1.53 -1.98 -9.15
C VAL A 183 -2.62 -2.21 -10.19
N TYR A 184 -2.41 -1.64 -11.38
CA TYR A 184 -3.30 -1.70 -12.53
C TYR A 184 -2.58 -2.44 -13.66
N VAL A 185 -3.17 -3.54 -14.12
CA VAL A 185 -2.63 -4.38 -15.20
C VAL A 185 -3.51 -4.20 -16.44
N PRO A 186 -2.94 -4.12 -17.66
CA PRO A 186 -3.72 -3.93 -18.88
C PRO A 186 -4.80 -5.00 -19.03
N ASP A 187 -5.99 -4.58 -19.43
CA ASP A 187 -7.12 -5.48 -19.63
C ASP A 187 -7.50 -5.50 -21.10
N ALA A 188 -7.20 -6.61 -21.78
CA ALA A 188 -7.51 -6.79 -23.19
C ALA A 188 -9.03 -6.68 -23.46
N THR A 189 -9.89 -6.95 -22.48
CA THR A 189 -11.35 -6.83 -22.64
C THR A 189 -11.84 -5.38 -22.60
N LYS A 190 -11.02 -4.45 -22.07
CA LYS A 190 -11.33 -3.02 -21.97
C LYS A 190 -10.68 -2.18 -23.07
N ARG A 191 -9.73 -2.74 -23.82
CA ARG A 191 -9.14 -2.09 -24.99
C ARG A 191 -10.23 -1.89 -26.05
N THR A 192 -10.79 -0.69 -26.10
CA THR A 192 -11.59 -0.24 -27.25
C THR A 192 -10.64 0.08 -28.40
N ALA A 193 -11.11 -0.04 -29.63
CA ALA A 193 -10.36 0.07 -30.90
C ALA A 193 -9.61 1.41 -31.16
N PHE A 194 -9.47 2.28 -30.16
CA PHE A 194 -8.81 3.58 -30.25
C PHE A 194 -7.37 3.62 -29.72
N VAL A 195 -6.85 2.52 -29.18
CA VAL A 195 -5.47 2.44 -28.65
C VAL A 195 -4.77 1.22 -29.25
N GLU A 196 -4.47 1.29 -30.55
CA GLU A 196 -3.77 0.23 -31.30
C GLU A 196 -2.36 0.64 -31.77
N GLN A 197 -1.89 1.82 -31.41
CA GLN A 197 -0.54 2.27 -31.77
C GLN A 197 0.33 2.37 -30.51
N HIS A 198 1.32 1.48 -30.43
CA HIS A 198 2.33 1.31 -29.37
C HIS A 198 1.99 0.30 -28.26
N SER A 199 2.09 -0.99 -28.55
CA SER A 199 2.47 -1.98 -27.51
C SER A 199 3.17 -3.18 -28.14
N ASP A 200 4.50 -3.24 -28.04
CA ASP A 200 5.27 -4.47 -28.27
C ASP A 200 5.09 -5.43 -27.08
N GLY A 201 4.93 -6.72 -27.40
CA GLY A 201 4.46 -7.77 -26.51
C GLY A 201 5.46 -8.20 -25.42
N GLY A 202 5.57 -7.42 -24.34
CA GLY A 202 6.18 -7.83 -23.07
C GLY A 202 5.15 -7.87 -21.94
N SER A 203 5.11 -8.95 -21.16
CA SER A 203 4.10 -9.23 -20.11
C SER A 203 4.17 -8.33 -18.86
N GLY A 204 4.47 -7.04 -19.00
CA GLY A 204 4.59 -6.09 -17.89
C GLY A 204 4.89 -4.64 -18.30
N GLY A 205 5.02 -4.34 -19.60
CA GLY A 205 5.39 -3.00 -20.09
C GLY A 205 4.35 -1.91 -19.80
N ASP A 206 3.07 -2.28 -19.72
CA ASP A 206 1.97 -1.32 -19.61
C ASP A 206 1.31 -1.30 -18.22
N ALA A 207 1.84 -2.04 -17.24
CA ALA A 207 1.26 -2.06 -15.89
C ALA A 207 1.70 -0.83 -15.08
N TRP A 208 0.82 -0.35 -14.21
CA TRP A 208 1.02 0.89 -13.44
C TRP A 208 0.78 0.67 -11.96
N ILE A 209 1.66 1.23 -11.13
CA ILE A 209 1.46 1.38 -9.69
C ILE A 209 0.90 2.77 -9.42
N VAL A 210 -0.19 2.85 -8.68
CA VAL A 210 -0.70 4.12 -8.14
C VAL A 210 -0.58 4.07 -6.64
N PHE A 211 0.18 4.99 -6.06
CA PHE A 211 0.18 5.18 -4.61
C PHE A 211 -0.51 6.49 -4.22
N ARG A 212 -1.15 6.47 -3.05
CA ARG A 212 -1.97 7.56 -2.54
C ARG A 212 -1.72 7.80 -1.07
N PHE A 213 -1.72 9.08 -0.70
CA PHE A 213 -1.60 9.49 0.69
C PHE A 213 -2.58 10.63 1.00
N PRO A 214 -3.11 10.70 2.24
CA PRO A 214 -3.98 11.79 2.66
C PRO A 214 -3.26 13.13 2.55
N TRP A 215 -3.85 14.07 1.80
CA TRP A 215 -3.32 15.41 1.66
C TRP A 215 -4.42 16.41 1.32
N GLN A 216 -4.39 17.57 1.97
CA GLN A 216 -5.30 18.68 1.69
C GLN A 216 -4.50 19.96 1.52
N ASP A 217 -4.68 20.63 0.38
CA ASP A 217 -4.05 21.92 0.13
C ASP A 217 -4.59 23.01 1.06
N ARG A 218 -3.83 24.09 1.25
CA ARG A 218 -4.29 25.23 2.06
C ARG A 218 -5.29 26.10 1.30
N GLY A 219 -6.18 26.76 2.05
CA GLY A 219 -7.13 27.75 1.52
C GLY A 219 -8.31 27.14 0.75
N PHE A 220 -8.89 27.92 -0.17
CA PHE A 220 -10.12 27.55 -0.89
C PHE A 220 -9.97 26.25 -1.71
N ARG A 221 -8.78 26.01 -2.29
CA ARG A 221 -8.50 24.77 -3.03
C ARG A 221 -8.66 23.53 -2.16
N GLY A 222 -8.19 23.57 -0.92
CA GLY A 222 -8.36 22.46 0.03
C GLY A 222 -9.81 22.20 0.42
N VAL A 223 -10.61 23.26 0.57
CA VAL A 223 -12.05 23.12 0.84
C VAL A 223 -12.76 22.46 -0.33
N MET A 224 -12.41 22.85 -1.56
CA MET A 224 -12.95 22.21 -2.77
C MET A 224 -12.50 20.76 -2.92
N GLN A 225 -11.25 20.43 -2.58
CA GLN A 225 -10.75 19.05 -2.56
C GLN A 225 -11.52 18.18 -1.56
N LEU A 226 -11.76 18.71 -0.36
CA LEU A 226 -12.54 18.01 0.65
C LEU A 226 -13.97 17.77 0.16
N LEU A 227 -14.65 18.79 -0.36
CA LEU A 227 -16.00 18.66 -0.90
C LEU A 227 -16.06 17.63 -2.05
N ALA A 228 -15.12 17.69 -2.98
CA ALA A 228 -15.00 16.75 -4.08
C ALA A 228 -14.81 15.30 -3.58
N ALA A 229 -13.92 15.08 -2.61
CA ALA A 229 -13.71 13.77 -2.00
C ALA A 229 -14.99 13.24 -1.34
N LYS A 230 -15.73 14.10 -0.60
CA LYS A 230 -16.98 13.71 0.06
C LYS A 230 -18.08 13.33 -0.93
N ILE A 231 -18.18 14.06 -2.05
CA ILE A 231 -19.18 13.78 -3.09
C ILE A 231 -18.84 12.48 -3.83
N ARG A 232 -17.55 12.27 -4.18
CA ARG A 232 -17.12 11.12 -4.98
C ARG A 232 -17.06 9.81 -4.17
N ASP A 233 -16.43 9.85 -3.01
CA ASP A 233 -16.06 8.64 -2.24
C ASP A 233 -16.85 8.52 -0.91
N GLY A 234 -17.81 9.42 -0.69
CA GLY A 234 -18.73 9.41 0.44
C GLY A 234 -18.25 10.17 1.67
N TRP A 235 -19.11 10.21 2.70
CA TRP A 235 -18.94 11.14 3.83
C TRP A 235 -17.69 10.90 4.69
N ARG A 236 -17.10 9.71 4.64
CA ARG A 236 -15.85 9.36 5.35
C ARG A 236 -14.59 9.58 4.52
N ALA A 237 -14.72 9.95 3.26
CA ALA A 237 -13.58 10.19 2.39
C ALA A 237 -12.76 11.39 2.83
N GLU A 238 -11.46 11.31 2.64
CA GLU A 238 -10.51 12.40 2.83
C GLU A 238 -9.86 12.70 1.47
N PRO A 239 -9.43 13.95 1.23
CA PRO A 239 -8.70 14.27 0.02
C PRO A 239 -7.35 13.52 0.01
N GLU A 240 -7.01 12.96 -1.14
CA GLU A 240 -5.79 12.19 -1.33
C GLU A 240 -5.02 12.75 -2.52
N ARG A 241 -3.69 12.66 -2.44
CA ARG A 241 -2.80 12.90 -3.59
C ARG A 241 -2.45 11.56 -4.22
N GLU A 242 -2.62 11.43 -5.53
CA GLU A 242 -2.23 10.25 -6.29
C GLU A 242 -0.90 10.48 -7.02
N VAL A 243 -0.06 9.45 -7.06
CA VAL A 243 1.19 9.43 -7.83
C VAL A 243 1.25 8.14 -8.63
N LEU A 244 1.64 8.27 -9.89
CA LEU A 244 1.69 7.20 -10.87
C LEU A 244 3.14 6.75 -11.11
N LEU A 245 3.40 5.46 -11.05
CA LEU A 245 4.71 4.86 -11.28
C LEU A 245 4.59 3.69 -12.27
N PRO A 246 5.47 3.59 -13.28
CA PRO A 246 5.48 2.46 -14.20
C PRO A 246 5.92 1.16 -13.50
N VAL A 247 5.33 0.03 -13.85
CA VAL A 247 5.85 -1.27 -13.38
C VAL A 247 7.05 -1.70 -14.22
N GLY A 248 6.94 -1.53 -15.54
CA GLY A 248 8.02 -1.74 -16.49
C GLY A 248 9.24 -0.89 -16.14
N PHE A 249 10.43 -1.45 -16.32
CA PHE A 249 11.65 -0.66 -16.18
C PHE A 249 11.70 0.32 -17.37
N PRO A 250 11.84 1.64 -17.14
CA PRO A 250 11.85 2.62 -18.22
C PRO A 250 12.96 2.34 -19.24
N THR A 251 12.68 2.57 -20.51
CA THR A 251 13.68 2.46 -21.59
C THR A 251 14.75 3.56 -21.44
N PRO A 252 15.96 3.38 -22.02
CA PRO A 252 17.00 4.42 -21.97
C PRO A 252 16.53 5.79 -22.47
N GLU A 253 15.69 5.83 -23.51
CA GLU A 253 15.11 7.06 -24.05
C GLU A 253 14.17 7.74 -23.04
N GLU A 254 13.35 6.97 -22.33
CA GLU A 254 12.47 7.49 -21.28
C GLU A 254 13.27 7.98 -20.06
N ILE A 255 14.35 7.29 -19.70
CA ILE A 255 15.27 7.68 -18.63
C ILE A 255 15.88 9.04 -18.94
N GLU A 256 16.39 9.24 -20.16
CA GLU A 256 16.96 10.52 -20.60
C GLU A 256 15.90 11.62 -20.69
N ALA A 257 14.76 11.34 -21.32
CA ALA A 257 13.68 12.32 -21.50
C ALA A 257 13.09 12.82 -20.18
N ARG A 258 12.97 11.93 -19.19
CA ARG A 258 12.53 12.29 -17.84
C ARG A 258 13.69 12.76 -16.95
N GLY A 259 14.93 12.60 -17.39
CA GLY A 259 16.16 12.89 -16.65
C GLY A 259 16.20 12.17 -15.32
N TYR A 260 15.98 10.86 -15.35
CA TYR A 260 16.24 9.97 -14.23
C TYR A 260 17.72 9.60 -14.18
N GLU A 261 18.23 9.34 -12.99
CA GLU A 261 19.64 9.03 -12.78
C GLU A 261 19.77 7.72 -12.01
N VAL A 262 20.77 6.90 -12.34
CA VAL A 262 21.11 5.72 -11.54
C VAL A 262 22.02 6.19 -10.41
N GLU A 263 21.59 5.99 -9.18
CA GLU A 263 22.37 6.32 -7.98
C GLU A 263 22.40 5.13 -7.03
N ASP A 264 23.44 5.07 -6.20
CA ASP A 264 23.58 4.01 -5.21
C ASP A 264 22.73 4.29 -3.97
N VAL A 265 21.84 3.34 -3.65
CA VAL A 265 21.08 3.32 -2.42
C VAL A 265 21.72 2.34 -1.45
N ARG A 266 21.98 2.81 -0.23
CA ARG A 266 22.42 1.97 0.87
C ARG A 266 21.23 1.20 1.42
N ILE A 267 21.22 -0.12 1.24
CA ILE A 267 20.28 -1.06 1.84
C ILE A 267 21.03 -1.88 2.88
N TRP A 268 20.77 -1.59 4.15
CA TRP A 268 21.49 -2.21 5.27
C TRP A 268 23.00 -1.99 5.17
N LYS A 269 23.76 -3.03 4.82
CA LYS A 269 25.22 -3.01 4.67
C LYS A 269 25.69 -2.97 3.21
N GLU A 270 24.76 -3.03 2.26
CA GLU A 270 25.04 -3.14 0.84
C GLU A 270 24.66 -1.86 0.11
N TRP A 271 25.38 -1.57 -0.97
CA TRP A 271 25.06 -0.50 -1.90
C TRP A 271 24.47 -1.10 -3.16
N VAL A 272 23.31 -0.59 -3.57
CA VAL A 272 22.58 -1.10 -4.72
C VAL A 272 22.35 0.03 -5.70
N PRO A 273 22.85 -0.08 -6.94
CA PRO A 273 22.52 0.88 -7.98
C PRO A 273 21.04 0.76 -8.33
N ALA A 274 20.32 1.86 -8.25
CA ALA A 274 18.90 1.91 -8.54
C ALA A 274 18.53 3.20 -9.27
N LEU A 275 17.44 3.16 -10.05
CA LEU A 275 16.99 4.32 -10.80
C LEU A 275 16.25 5.29 -9.88
N ASN A 276 16.81 6.49 -9.69
CA ASN A 276 16.20 7.58 -8.94
C ASN A 276 15.07 8.21 -9.77
N MET A 277 13.84 8.08 -9.28
CA MET A 277 12.63 8.62 -9.92
C MET A 277 12.02 9.78 -9.09
N GLY A 278 12.86 10.56 -8.41
CA GLY A 278 12.42 11.62 -7.49
C GLY A 278 11.55 12.70 -8.12
N LYS A 279 11.63 12.90 -9.44
CA LYS A 279 10.78 13.85 -10.17
C LYS A 279 9.30 13.45 -10.19
N GLU A 280 9.00 12.18 -9.98
CA GLU A 280 7.62 11.68 -9.87
C GLU A 280 7.03 11.94 -8.47
N ILE A 281 7.87 12.29 -7.49
CA ILE A 281 7.45 12.41 -6.09
C ILE A 281 7.11 13.85 -5.74
N PRO A 282 5.87 14.13 -5.30
CA PRO A 282 5.48 15.45 -4.82
C PRO A 282 6.17 15.80 -3.48
N ASN A 283 6.53 17.07 -3.30
CA ASN A 283 7.12 17.57 -2.04
C ASN A 283 6.17 17.39 -0.85
N GLU A 284 4.86 17.37 -1.11
CA GLU A 284 3.80 17.11 -0.14
C GLU A 284 3.98 15.77 0.58
N LEU A 285 4.60 14.78 -0.08
CA LEU A 285 4.85 13.47 0.52
C LEU A 285 5.87 13.55 1.66
N SER A 286 6.94 14.33 1.51
CA SER A 286 7.94 14.47 2.58
C SER A 286 7.34 15.17 3.80
N LEU A 287 6.49 16.18 3.57
CA LEU A 287 5.73 16.86 4.62
C LEU A 287 4.76 15.93 5.33
N TYR A 288 4.01 15.11 4.58
CA TYR A 288 3.08 14.12 5.14
C TYR A 288 3.81 13.09 6.01
N LEU A 289 4.92 12.54 5.51
CA LEU A 289 5.68 11.53 6.22
C LEU A 289 6.52 12.08 7.38
N GLY A 290 6.72 13.40 7.43
CA GLY A 290 7.61 14.05 8.41
C GLY A 290 9.09 13.83 8.12
N VAL A 291 9.47 13.65 6.85
CA VAL A 291 10.86 13.49 6.42
C VAL A 291 11.46 14.89 6.20
N SER A 292 12.45 15.26 7.01
CA SER A 292 13.14 16.56 6.91
C SER A 292 14.20 16.60 5.80
N ASN A 293 14.80 15.45 5.50
CA ASN A 293 15.81 15.31 4.46
C ASN A 293 15.18 15.26 3.07
N LYS A 294 16.00 15.42 2.02
CA LYS A 294 15.55 15.21 0.63
C LYS A 294 15.02 13.79 0.50
N LEU A 295 13.75 13.64 0.15
CA LEU A 295 13.07 12.36 -0.07
C LEU A 295 13.02 12.06 -1.56
N THR A 296 13.27 10.82 -1.94
CA THR A 296 13.08 10.32 -3.30
C THR A 296 12.52 8.90 -3.30
N ILE A 297 12.15 8.41 -4.48
CA ILE A 297 11.80 7.01 -4.72
C ILE A 297 12.79 6.39 -5.70
N PHE A 298 13.15 5.14 -5.45
CA PHE A 298 14.03 4.36 -6.29
C PHE A 298 13.31 3.16 -6.88
N ARG A 299 13.55 2.88 -8.15
CA ARG A 299 13.13 1.66 -8.86
C ARG A 299 14.30 0.68 -8.91
N SER A 300 14.05 -0.58 -8.52
CA SER A 300 15.05 -1.64 -8.60
C SER A 300 15.38 -1.90 -10.07
N ASP A 301 16.65 -1.99 -10.40
CA ASP A 301 17.12 -2.39 -11.72
C ASP A 301 16.98 -3.92 -11.86
N PRO A 302 16.24 -4.45 -12.85
CA PRO A 302 16.06 -5.88 -13.05
C PRO A 302 17.36 -6.63 -13.39
N ASP A 303 18.38 -5.92 -13.92
CA ASP A 303 19.66 -6.52 -14.29
C ASP A 303 20.68 -6.49 -13.14
N LYS A 304 20.40 -5.73 -12.08
CA LYS A 304 21.29 -5.54 -10.92
C LYS A 304 20.62 -5.96 -9.61
N LEU A 305 19.96 -7.10 -9.65
CA LEU A 305 19.35 -7.72 -8.47
C LEU A 305 20.42 -8.27 -7.52
N ARG A 306 20.09 -8.36 -6.24
CA ARG A 306 21.00 -8.85 -5.21
C ARG A 306 20.84 -10.34 -5.02
N GLU A 307 21.96 -11.05 -4.96
CA GLU A 307 21.98 -12.46 -4.60
C GLU A 307 21.83 -12.64 -3.09
N VAL A 308 21.04 -13.63 -2.70
CA VAL A 308 20.83 -14.02 -1.32
C VAL A 308 21.69 -15.24 -1.01
N HIS A 309 22.57 -15.12 -0.03
CA HIS A 309 23.43 -16.21 0.41
C HIS A 309 23.06 -16.71 1.83
N ARG A 310 23.97 -17.49 2.43
CA ARG A 310 23.95 -17.97 3.82
C ARG A 310 22.93 -19.07 4.07
N CYS A 311 21.74 -18.76 4.59
CA CYS A 311 20.70 -19.78 4.79
C CYS A 311 19.88 -20.03 3.51
N ALA A 312 20.11 -19.25 2.45
CA ALA A 312 19.55 -19.54 1.14
C ALA A 312 20.16 -20.82 0.55
N PRO A 313 19.40 -21.55 -0.30
CA PRO A 313 19.94 -22.67 -1.04
C PRO A 313 21.12 -22.22 -1.90
N ARG A 314 22.04 -23.15 -2.12
CA ARG A 314 23.14 -22.93 -3.05
C ARG A 314 22.68 -23.15 -4.48
N LYS A 315 23.34 -22.48 -5.43
CA LYS A 315 23.07 -22.63 -6.86
C LYS A 315 23.10 -24.09 -7.33
N GLU A 316 23.96 -24.93 -6.75
CA GLU A 316 24.03 -26.35 -7.13
C GLU A 316 22.79 -27.16 -6.73
N GLU A 317 22.06 -26.72 -5.70
CA GLU A 317 20.86 -27.39 -5.20
C GLU A 317 19.61 -26.98 -5.98
N THR A 318 19.54 -25.71 -6.41
CA THR A 318 18.32 -25.10 -6.96
C THR A 318 18.43 -24.66 -8.41
N GLY A 319 19.59 -24.85 -9.05
CA GLY A 319 19.86 -24.44 -10.45
C GLY A 319 20.12 -22.93 -10.61
N TYR A 320 19.74 -22.11 -9.63
CA TYR A 320 20.01 -20.68 -9.60
C TYR A 320 20.28 -20.18 -8.18
N GLN A 321 20.98 -19.06 -8.04
CA GLN A 321 21.13 -18.38 -6.75
C GLN A 321 19.88 -17.53 -6.51
N PRO A 322 19.18 -17.66 -5.36
CA PRO A 322 18.04 -16.81 -5.05
C PRO A 322 18.40 -15.33 -5.10
N ILE A 323 17.51 -14.54 -5.69
CA ILE A 323 17.74 -13.11 -5.95
C ILE A 323 16.62 -12.26 -5.35
N VAL A 324 16.93 -11.01 -5.02
CA VAL A 324 15.98 -10.04 -4.47
C VAL A 324 16.22 -8.65 -5.05
N GLY A 325 15.14 -7.87 -5.15
CA GLY A 325 15.20 -6.42 -5.35
C GLY A 325 15.31 -5.71 -4.00
N PHE A 326 14.28 -4.93 -3.64
CA PHE A 326 14.24 -4.18 -2.38
C PHE A 326 13.70 -4.97 -1.17
N GLN A 327 13.57 -6.29 -1.25
CA GLN A 327 13.33 -7.15 -0.08
C GLN A 327 14.43 -6.96 0.97
N ASP A 328 14.16 -7.25 2.24
CA ASP A 328 15.20 -7.10 3.27
C ASP A 328 16.30 -8.15 3.15
N ALA A 329 15.91 -9.41 2.91
CA ALA A 329 16.82 -10.54 3.04
C ALA A 329 16.52 -11.71 2.08
N TYR A 330 15.25 -12.10 1.95
CA TYR A 330 14.82 -13.24 1.13
C TYR A 330 13.64 -12.87 0.22
N PRO A 331 13.40 -13.62 -0.87
CA PRO A 331 12.32 -13.36 -1.82
C PRO A 331 10.93 -13.33 -1.19
N LEU A 332 10.67 -14.27 -0.26
CA LEU A 332 9.36 -14.49 0.32
C LEU A 332 9.43 -14.70 1.82
N HIS A 333 8.34 -14.33 2.48
CA HIS A 333 8.17 -14.47 3.92
C HIS A 333 6.82 -15.13 4.24
N LEU A 334 6.83 -16.21 5.03
CA LEU A 334 5.68 -17.01 5.45
C LEU A 334 5.33 -16.75 6.92
N MET A 335 4.03 -16.74 7.22
CA MET A 335 3.55 -16.80 8.60
C MET A 335 2.37 -17.75 8.75
N ASN A 336 2.34 -18.48 9.86
CA ASN A 336 1.21 -19.29 10.27
C ASN A 336 0.29 -18.50 11.22
N LEU A 337 -1.00 -18.45 10.90
CA LEU A 337 -1.99 -17.78 11.74
C LEU A 337 -2.10 -18.41 13.14
N THR A 338 -1.94 -19.74 13.26
CA THR A 338 -2.01 -20.41 14.56
C THR A 338 -0.85 -19.99 15.46
N SER A 339 0.36 -19.86 14.92
CA SER A 339 1.54 -19.35 15.63
C SER A 339 1.35 -17.90 16.07
N LEU A 340 0.80 -17.06 15.19
CA LEU A 340 0.52 -15.66 15.53
C LEU A 340 -0.49 -15.56 16.69
N ARG A 341 -1.54 -16.40 16.69
CA ARG A 341 -2.54 -16.41 17.76
C ARG A 341 -1.97 -16.87 19.09
N ASP A 342 -1.17 -17.94 19.10
CA ASP A 342 -0.50 -18.40 20.32
C ASP A 342 0.41 -17.29 20.86
N PHE A 343 1.20 -16.65 20.00
CA PHE A 343 2.02 -15.51 20.39
C PHE A 343 1.18 -14.35 20.92
N ASP A 344 0.14 -13.91 20.19
CA ASP A 344 -0.75 -12.80 20.55
C ASP A 344 -1.44 -13.02 21.90
N SER A 345 -1.75 -14.27 22.27
CA SER A 345 -2.35 -14.61 23.57
C SER A 345 -1.42 -14.34 24.76
N LYS A 346 -0.11 -14.30 24.52
CA LYS A 346 0.93 -14.08 25.53
C LYS A 346 1.44 -12.63 25.57
N VAL A 347 1.09 -11.81 24.56
CA VAL A 347 1.48 -10.40 24.51
C VAL A 347 0.59 -9.58 25.45
N PRO A 348 1.17 -8.71 26.32
CA PRO A 348 0.39 -7.79 27.14
C PRO A 348 -0.51 -6.90 26.29
N LYS A 349 -1.77 -6.74 26.71
CA LYS A 349 -2.78 -5.96 25.99
C LYS A 349 -2.96 -4.60 26.62
N ASP A 350 -3.16 -3.58 25.79
CA ASP A 350 -3.48 -2.22 26.21
C ASP A 350 -4.42 -1.54 25.21
N GLU A 351 -4.79 -0.28 25.47
CA GLU A 351 -5.72 0.50 24.63
C GLU A 351 -5.27 0.59 23.16
N ASN A 352 -3.96 0.53 22.89
CA ASN A 352 -3.38 0.66 21.56
C ASN A 352 -3.08 -0.70 20.90
N LEU A 353 -3.08 -1.78 21.66
CA LEU A 353 -2.79 -3.13 21.17
C LEU A 353 -3.67 -4.19 21.87
N GLN A 354 -4.87 -4.38 21.31
CA GLN A 354 -5.81 -5.44 21.73
C GLN A 354 -5.51 -6.78 21.03
N ASN A 355 -5.21 -6.74 19.73
CA ASN A 355 -4.85 -7.92 18.94
C ASN A 355 -3.77 -7.59 17.92
N LEU A 356 -2.83 -8.52 17.74
CA LEU A 356 -1.82 -8.43 16.71
C LEU A 356 -2.39 -8.86 15.36
N ASP A 357 -2.42 -7.90 14.43
CA ASP A 357 -2.72 -8.16 13.04
C ASP A 357 -1.50 -8.77 12.32
N VAL A 358 -1.72 -9.84 11.56
CA VAL A 358 -0.69 -10.53 10.76
C VAL A 358 0.05 -9.58 9.81
N ARG A 359 -0.62 -8.51 9.34
CA ARG A 359 -0.05 -7.51 8.43
C ARG A 359 1.11 -6.71 9.05
N ARG A 360 1.23 -6.67 10.39
CA ARG A 360 2.35 -6.04 11.11
C ARG A 360 3.71 -6.67 10.77
N PHE A 361 3.72 -7.94 10.41
CA PHE A 361 4.94 -8.70 10.12
C PHE A 361 5.28 -8.78 8.64
N ARG A 362 4.42 -8.23 7.79
CA ARG A 362 4.63 -8.08 6.34
C ARG A 362 4.98 -9.39 5.62
N SER A 363 4.30 -10.48 5.93
CA SER A 363 4.41 -11.75 5.21
C SER A 363 3.75 -11.69 3.85
N ASN A 364 4.32 -12.42 2.89
CA ASN A 364 3.77 -12.60 1.56
C ASN A 364 2.80 -13.78 1.56
N LEU A 365 3.18 -14.87 2.23
CA LEU A 365 2.40 -16.09 2.34
C LEU A 365 1.87 -16.21 3.77
N ILE A 366 0.57 -16.42 3.91
CA ILE A 366 -0.06 -16.61 5.22
C ILE A 366 -0.77 -17.95 5.17
N VAL A 367 -0.41 -18.87 6.06
CA VAL A 367 -0.98 -20.22 6.12
C VAL A 367 -1.85 -20.40 7.35
N SER A 368 -2.80 -21.32 7.25
CA SER A 368 -3.68 -21.75 8.35
C SER A 368 -3.84 -23.27 8.35
N GLY A 369 -4.34 -23.82 9.45
CA GLY A 369 -4.54 -25.27 9.63
C GLY A 369 -3.34 -26.01 10.24
N ALA A 370 -2.13 -25.46 10.12
CA ALA A 370 -0.96 -25.99 10.83
C ALA A 370 -1.04 -25.73 12.34
N PRO A 371 -0.52 -26.65 13.19
CA PRO A 371 -0.27 -26.40 14.61
C PRO A 371 0.61 -25.18 14.85
N ALA A 372 0.54 -24.58 16.05
CA ALA A 372 1.37 -23.43 16.39
C ALA A 372 2.87 -23.79 16.27
N TYR A 373 3.60 -22.97 15.52
CA TYR A 373 5.03 -23.07 15.24
C TYR A 373 5.45 -24.30 14.42
N ASP A 374 4.51 -25.06 13.86
CA ASP A 374 4.84 -26.22 13.01
C ASP A 374 5.71 -25.82 11.81
N GLU A 375 5.48 -24.62 11.27
CA GLU A 375 6.21 -24.05 10.14
C GLU A 375 7.72 -23.88 10.39
N GLU A 376 8.14 -23.82 11.65
CA GLU A 376 9.55 -23.63 12.01
C GLU A 376 10.40 -24.88 11.83
N SER A 377 9.77 -26.02 11.56
CA SER A 377 10.45 -27.28 11.25
C SER A 377 10.51 -27.58 9.76
N TRP A 378 9.80 -26.83 8.91
CA TRP A 378 9.70 -27.13 7.49
C TRP A 378 11.00 -26.78 6.77
N LYS A 379 11.52 -27.67 5.92
CA LYS A 379 12.72 -27.45 5.09
C LYS A 379 12.39 -27.33 3.61
N HIS A 380 11.55 -28.24 3.13
CA HIS A 380 11.02 -28.23 1.77
C HIS A 380 9.52 -28.39 1.85
N VAL A 381 8.81 -27.49 1.17
CA VAL A 381 7.36 -27.49 1.10
C VAL A 381 6.91 -27.29 -0.33
N THR A 382 5.85 -27.99 -0.71
CA THR A 382 5.23 -27.83 -2.01
C THR A 382 3.80 -27.37 -1.82
N PHE A 383 3.44 -26.27 -2.46
CA PHE A 383 2.06 -25.83 -2.52
C PHE A 383 1.39 -26.60 -3.66
N THR A 384 0.41 -27.44 -3.32
CA THR A 384 -0.32 -28.29 -4.26
C THR A 384 -1.79 -27.89 -4.34
N GLN A 385 -2.48 -28.36 -5.38
CA GLN A 385 -3.93 -28.21 -5.58
C GLN A 385 -4.47 -26.77 -5.42
N GLY A 386 -4.44 -25.97 -6.48
CA GLY A 386 -5.26 -24.76 -6.57
C GLY A 386 -6.66 -25.03 -7.14
N SER A 387 -7.56 -24.06 -7.00
CA SER A 387 -8.89 -24.16 -7.60
C SER A 387 -8.87 -23.96 -9.13
N SER A 388 -7.82 -23.30 -9.64
CA SER A 388 -7.63 -23.01 -11.06
C SER A 388 -6.79 -24.06 -11.79
N LYS A 389 -7.16 -24.35 -13.04
CA LYS A 389 -6.40 -25.18 -14.00
C LYS A 389 -5.00 -24.64 -14.32
N THR A 390 -4.69 -23.41 -13.91
CA THR A 390 -3.39 -22.74 -14.13
C THR A 390 -2.39 -22.95 -13.01
N THR A 391 -2.77 -23.64 -11.93
CA THR A 391 -1.89 -23.87 -10.79
C THR A 391 -1.18 -25.21 -10.94
N HIS A 392 0.13 -25.16 -11.16
CA HIS A 392 1.01 -26.30 -11.02
C HIS A 392 1.59 -26.32 -9.60
N PRO A 393 2.06 -27.48 -9.11
CA PRO A 393 2.79 -27.54 -7.84
C PRO A 393 3.92 -26.52 -7.81
N ALA A 394 4.01 -25.76 -6.71
CA ALA A 394 5.05 -24.76 -6.52
C ALA A 394 5.90 -25.15 -5.31
N GLY A 395 7.15 -25.54 -5.56
CA GLY A 395 8.12 -25.93 -4.52
C GLY A 395 8.79 -24.72 -3.88
N PHE A 396 9.12 -24.84 -2.60
CA PHE A 396 9.86 -23.83 -1.86
C PHE A 396 10.85 -24.50 -0.92
N GLN A 397 12.05 -23.94 -0.86
CA GLN A 397 12.93 -24.16 0.27
C GLN A 397 12.62 -23.14 1.35
N VAL A 398 12.41 -23.62 2.57
CA VAL A 398 12.29 -22.80 3.76
C VAL A 398 13.70 -22.59 4.30
N SER A 399 14.21 -21.37 4.21
CA SER A 399 15.62 -21.07 4.47
C SER A 399 15.91 -20.96 5.96
N CYS A 400 15.27 -20.01 6.64
CA CYS A 400 15.54 -19.74 8.06
C CYS A 400 14.35 -19.08 8.76
N ARG A 401 14.41 -19.05 10.10
CA ARG A 401 13.49 -18.25 10.90
C ARG A 401 13.67 -16.76 10.61
N THR A 402 12.58 -16.02 10.68
CA THR A 402 12.59 -14.57 10.45
C THR A 402 12.86 -13.85 11.75
N VAL A 403 14.08 -13.34 11.89
CA VAL A 403 14.46 -12.43 12.98
C VAL A 403 13.64 -11.14 12.88
N ARG A 404 12.95 -10.79 13.96
CA ARG A 404 12.07 -9.63 14.00
C ARG A 404 12.78 -8.39 14.51
N CYS A 405 12.51 -7.28 13.83
CA CYS A 405 12.92 -5.95 14.25
C CYS A 405 11.72 -5.21 14.89
N LYS A 406 11.88 -3.92 15.17
CA LYS A 406 10.82 -3.05 15.75
C LYS A 406 9.69 -2.67 14.78
N LEU A 407 9.71 -3.16 13.53
CA LEU A 407 8.70 -2.82 12.52
C LEU A 407 7.27 -3.25 12.93
N PRO A 408 7.04 -4.45 13.51
CA PRO A 408 5.69 -4.90 13.90
C PRO A 408 5.00 -4.03 14.96
N ASN A 409 5.72 -3.13 15.62
CA ASN A 409 5.15 -2.16 16.54
C ASN A 409 4.24 -1.15 15.83
N VAL A 410 4.40 -0.95 14.51
CA VAL A 410 3.57 -0.04 13.73
C VAL A 410 2.26 -0.70 13.37
N ASP A 411 1.15 -0.05 13.70
CA ASP A 411 -0.16 -0.48 13.24
C ASP A 411 -0.32 -0.24 11.73
N PRO A 412 -0.64 -1.27 10.94
CA PRO A 412 -0.72 -1.16 9.49
C PRO A 412 -1.95 -0.38 8.99
N ALA A 413 -2.97 -0.18 9.83
CA ALA A 413 -4.17 0.57 9.49
C ALA A 413 -4.04 2.06 9.85
N THR A 414 -3.45 2.38 11.01
CA THR A 414 -3.38 3.76 11.50
C THR A 414 -2.02 4.41 11.32
N GLY A 415 -0.95 3.63 11.11
CA GLY A 415 0.42 4.13 11.12
C GLY A 415 0.91 4.54 12.51
N VAL A 416 0.15 4.27 13.58
CA VAL A 416 0.57 4.58 14.95
C VAL A 416 1.54 3.51 15.42
N ARG A 417 2.70 3.95 15.92
CA ARG A 417 3.73 3.06 16.46
C ARG A 417 3.53 2.87 17.96
N HIS A 418 3.34 1.63 18.37
CA HIS A 418 3.36 1.26 19.77
C HIS A 418 4.80 1.33 20.31
N ALA A 419 4.98 1.91 21.50
CA ALA A 419 6.31 2.25 22.02
C ALA A 419 7.20 1.02 22.27
N VAL A 420 6.60 -0.10 22.71
CA VAL A 420 7.33 -1.26 23.25
C VAL A 420 6.93 -2.57 22.56
N GLU A 421 5.64 -2.91 22.55
CA GLU A 421 5.09 -4.11 21.94
C GLU A 421 4.88 -4.03 20.42
N PRO A 422 4.95 -5.17 19.70
CA PRO A 422 5.26 -6.52 20.21
C PRO A 422 6.77 -6.83 20.29
N ASP A 423 7.68 -5.90 19.97
CA ASP A 423 9.15 -6.12 19.99
C ASP A 423 9.65 -6.68 21.33
N ARG A 424 9.16 -6.15 22.46
CA ARG A 424 9.54 -6.66 23.79
C ARG A 424 9.11 -8.11 23.99
N SER A 425 7.85 -8.42 23.73
CA SER A 425 7.34 -9.79 23.85
C SER A 425 8.00 -10.75 22.87
N LEU A 426 8.31 -10.32 21.65
CA LEU A 426 9.07 -11.11 20.67
C LEU A 426 10.44 -11.50 21.23
N ARG A 427 11.21 -10.55 21.76
CA ARG A 427 12.54 -10.86 22.33
C ARG A 427 12.44 -11.75 23.55
N LYS A 428 11.45 -11.53 24.43
CA LYS A 428 11.31 -12.29 25.67
C LYS A 428 10.80 -13.71 25.46
N LEU A 429 9.84 -13.90 24.55
CA LEU A 429 9.08 -15.15 24.41
C LEU A 429 9.51 -15.96 23.19
N ARG A 430 10.21 -15.34 22.23
CA ARG A 430 10.54 -15.94 20.94
C ARG A 430 12.03 -15.89 20.60
N GLU A 431 12.91 -15.83 21.60
CA GLU A 431 14.34 -16.09 21.42
C GLU A 431 14.57 -17.60 21.25
N VAL A 432 14.22 -18.12 20.06
CA VAL A 432 14.19 -19.57 19.76
C VAL A 432 15.28 -20.01 18.78
N ASP A 433 16.09 -19.09 18.27
CA ASP A 433 17.12 -19.38 17.27
C ASP A 433 18.51 -19.03 17.82
N GLU A 434 19.36 -20.03 18.01
CA GLU A 434 20.71 -19.88 18.54
C GLU A 434 21.60 -18.99 17.64
N GLY A 435 21.28 -18.91 16.34
CA GLY A 435 21.98 -18.08 15.37
C GLY A 435 21.66 -16.58 15.47
N ALA A 436 20.63 -16.23 16.25
CA ALA A 436 20.22 -14.86 16.50
C ALA A 436 19.98 -14.61 18.00
N PRO A 437 21.02 -14.69 18.85
CA PRO A 437 20.87 -14.50 20.28
C PRO A 437 20.27 -13.13 20.60
N HIS A 438 19.42 -13.08 21.62
CA HIS A 438 18.69 -11.90 22.12
C HIS A 438 17.67 -11.29 21.14
N MET A 439 17.36 -11.98 20.05
CA MET A 439 16.40 -11.54 19.04
C MET A 439 15.19 -12.47 18.98
N GLY A 440 14.01 -11.88 18.85
CA GLY A 440 12.78 -12.63 18.67
C GLY A 440 12.59 -13.13 17.24
N CYS A 441 12.24 -14.40 17.07
CA CYS A 441 11.93 -15.02 15.78
C CYS A 441 10.46 -15.40 15.68
N LEU A 442 9.83 -15.07 14.55
CA LEU A 442 8.46 -15.51 14.25
C LEU A 442 8.33 -15.59 12.74
N GLY A 443 7.72 -16.63 12.17
CA GLY A 443 7.59 -16.79 10.72
C GLY A 443 8.90 -17.16 10.02
N MET A 444 8.80 -17.56 8.75
CA MET A 444 9.89 -18.21 8.01
C MET A 444 10.21 -17.49 6.70
N GLN A 445 11.49 -17.48 6.32
CA GLN A 445 11.94 -16.99 5.02
C GLN A 445 11.96 -18.13 4.01
N LEU A 446 11.59 -17.85 2.75
CA LEU A 446 11.49 -18.85 1.69
C LEU A 446 12.17 -18.39 0.42
N CYS A 447 12.72 -19.37 -0.29
CA CYS A 447 13.18 -19.25 -1.65
C CYS A 447 12.31 -20.16 -2.54
N PRO A 448 11.74 -19.63 -3.63
CA PRO A 448 11.01 -20.47 -4.57
C PRO A 448 11.95 -21.45 -5.27
N LEU A 449 11.41 -22.60 -5.66
CA LEU A 449 12.08 -23.62 -6.44
C LEU A 449 11.38 -23.71 -7.80
N PHE A 450 12.16 -23.88 -8.86
CA PHE A 450 11.65 -23.99 -10.22
C PHE A 450 12.24 -25.23 -10.88
N ASP A 451 11.36 -26.12 -11.32
CA ASP A 451 11.75 -27.33 -12.05
C ASP A 451 11.80 -27.05 -13.55
N GLY A 452 12.76 -27.67 -14.24
CA GLY A 452 12.74 -27.78 -15.71
C GLY A 452 13.35 -26.62 -16.51
N THR A 453 14.02 -25.65 -15.87
CA THR A 453 14.82 -24.64 -16.58
C THR A 453 15.96 -24.10 -15.71
N ASP A 454 17.16 -23.96 -16.29
CA ASP A 454 18.30 -23.28 -15.64
C ASP A 454 18.31 -21.77 -15.91
N ARG A 455 17.46 -21.31 -16.83
CA ARG A 455 17.36 -19.90 -17.22
C ARG A 455 16.36 -19.16 -16.35
N VAL A 456 16.87 -18.22 -15.55
CA VAL A 456 16.11 -17.35 -14.62
C VAL A 456 14.95 -16.63 -15.30
N GLU A 457 15.11 -16.19 -16.54
CA GLU A 457 14.09 -15.48 -17.33
C GLU A 457 12.82 -16.32 -17.58
N HIS A 458 12.95 -17.64 -17.60
CA HIS A 458 11.85 -18.57 -17.86
C HIS A 458 11.28 -19.20 -16.57
N MET A 459 11.90 -18.94 -15.42
CA MET A 459 11.44 -19.43 -14.13
C MET A 459 10.17 -18.69 -13.72
N GLN A 460 9.04 -19.39 -13.78
CA GLN A 460 7.75 -18.84 -13.36
C GLN A 460 6.84 -19.93 -12.82
N GLY A 461 6.03 -19.56 -11.84
CA GLY A 461 4.99 -20.42 -11.26
C GLY A 461 3.77 -19.59 -10.91
N TRP A 462 2.81 -20.23 -10.24
CA TRP A 462 1.60 -19.55 -9.76
C TRP A 462 1.27 -20.01 -8.34
N LEU A 463 0.87 -19.06 -7.51
CA LEU A 463 0.29 -19.32 -6.20
C LEU A 463 -1.13 -18.80 -6.16
N GLU A 464 -2.01 -19.55 -5.51
CA GLU A 464 -3.42 -19.23 -5.33
C GLU A 464 -3.85 -19.49 -3.89
N VAL A 465 -4.66 -18.59 -3.33
CA VAL A 465 -5.28 -18.80 -2.02
C VAL A 465 -6.13 -20.08 -2.06
N GLY A 466 -5.95 -20.93 -1.05
CA GLY A 466 -6.59 -22.23 -0.94
C GLY A 466 -5.69 -23.42 -1.28
N MET A 467 -4.51 -23.20 -1.88
CA MET A 467 -3.55 -24.27 -2.14
C MET A 467 -3.16 -24.99 -0.84
N ALA A 468 -3.14 -26.32 -0.89
CA ALA A 468 -2.65 -27.16 0.19
C ALA A 468 -1.13 -27.01 0.33
N VAL A 469 -0.61 -27.22 1.54
CA VAL A 469 0.83 -27.19 1.81
C VAL A 469 1.26 -28.59 2.21
N ASP A 470 2.03 -29.23 1.33
CA ASP A 470 2.65 -30.52 1.58
C ASP A 470 4.07 -30.31 2.09
N VAL A 471 4.37 -30.85 3.27
CA VAL A 471 5.68 -30.72 3.91
C VAL A 471 6.51 -31.95 3.58
N GLU A 472 7.46 -31.81 2.68
CA GLU A 472 8.27 -32.92 2.16
C GLU A 472 9.44 -33.26 3.07
N GLN A 473 10.04 -32.24 3.67
CA GLN A 473 11.19 -32.41 4.56
C GLN A 473 11.05 -31.53 5.79
N ARG A 474 11.40 -32.08 6.95
CA ARG A 474 11.48 -31.38 8.23
C ARG A 474 12.88 -31.41 8.82
N GLY A 475 13.24 -30.40 9.61
CA GLY A 475 14.52 -30.29 10.31
C GLY A 475 14.68 -28.99 11.08
N GLU A 476 15.85 -28.77 11.68
CA GLU A 476 16.14 -27.58 12.47
C GLU A 476 16.75 -26.46 11.62
N HIS A 477 16.38 -25.21 11.91
CA HIS A 477 17.00 -24.03 11.30
C HIS A 477 17.97 -23.38 12.28
N LEU A 478 19.04 -22.81 11.72
CA LEU A 478 19.97 -21.95 12.42
C LEU A 478 20.15 -20.69 11.57
N TYR A 479 19.80 -19.54 12.14
CA TYR A 479 19.92 -18.26 11.44
C TYR A 479 21.39 -17.86 11.29
N ILE A 480 21.83 -17.67 10.06
CA ILE A 480 23.14 -17.09 9.76
C ILE A 480 22.89 -15.64 9.38
N LYS A 481 23.31 -14.73 10.27
CA LYS A 481 23.18 -13.29 10.07
C LYS A 481 23.64 -12.90 8.67
N GLN A 482 22.83 -12.11 7.96
CA GLN A 482 23.15 -11.46 6.68
C GLN A 482 23.99 -10.19 6.83
#